data_AF-K7NMC3-F1
#
_entry.id   AF-K7NMC3-F1
#
_cell.length_a   1.000
_cell.length_b   1.000
_cell.length_c   1.000
_cell.angle_alpha   90.00
_cell.angle_beta   90.00
_cell.angle_gamma   90.00
#
_symmetry.space_group_name_H-M   'P 1'
#
loop_
_entity.id
_entity.type
_entity.pdbx_description
1 polymer ?
#
loop_
_entity_poly.entity_id
_entity_poly.type
_entity_poly.pdbx_seq_one_letter_code
_entity_poly.pdbx_strand_id
1 'polypeptide(L)' 'NNGSKIVLGNKAVPRDIALTYIPLLINPIYPDFYYLGLEAVSIGAKRLTLPSNLLSFDSQRNGGTIIDSGTSFTNFP' A
#
# COMPACT_ATOMS: atom_id res chain seq x y z
N ASN A 1 26.35 -14.63 -0.10
CA ASN A 1 24.92 -14.44 0.18
C ASN A 1 24.54 -13.01 -0.22
N ASN A 2 23.93 -12.83 -1.38
CA ASN A 2 23.63 -11.51 -1.98
C ASN A 2 22.13 -11.14 -1.89
N GLY A 3 21.39 -11.69 -0.93
CA GLY A 3 19.97 -11.36 -0.76
C GLY A 3 19.78 -9.98 -0.11
N SER A 4 18.73 -9.28 -0.55
CA SER A 4 18.20 -8.10 0.15
C SER A 4 17.73 -8.48 1.56
N LYS A 5 17.60 -7.49 2.45
CA LYS A 5 17.35 -7.70 3.88
C LYS A 5 16.11 -6.96 4.36
N ILE A 6 15.46 -7.51 5.38
CA ILE A 6 14.46 -6.82 6.20
C ILE A 6 15.14 -6.41 7.51
N VAL A 7 14.94 -5.17 7.94
CA VAL A 7 15.41 -4.66 9.24
C VAL A 7 14.18 -4.45 10.12
N LEU A 8 14.24 -4.97 11.35
CA LEU A 8 13.12 -4.90 12.30
C LEU A 8 13.47 -3.95 13.46
N GLY A 9 12.44 -3.27 13.99
CA GLY A 9 12.54 -2.38 15.13
C GLY A 9 12.99 -0.95 14.78
N ASN A 10 13.44 -0.20 15.79
CA ASN A 10 13.75 1.23 15.67
C ASN A 10 14.88 1.56 14.68
N LYS A 11 15.72 0.59 14.32
CA LYS A 11 16.78 0.74 13.31
C LYS A 11 16.26 0.63 11.86
N ALA A 12 14.99 0.26 11.67
CA ALA A 12 14.39 0.12 10.34
C ALA A 12 14.13 1.46 9.64
N VAL A 13 14.08 2.56 10.40
CA VAL A 13 13.89 3.91 9.86
C VAL A 13 15.27 4.54 9.59
N PRO A 14 15.72 4.64 8.33
CA PRO A 14 16.98 5.30 7.99
C PRO A 14 16.94 6.80 8.36
N ARG A 15 18.06 7.32 8.85
CA ARG A 15 18.18 8.74 9.23
C ARG A 15 18.55 9.65 8.05
N ASP A 16 19.25 9.08 7.07
CA ASP A 16 19.87 9.83 5.98
C ASP A 16 19.08 9.73 4.65
N ILE A 17 17.90 9.12 4.69
CA ILE A 17 17.03 8.93 3.53
C ILE A 17 15.70 9.62 3.83
N ALA A 18 15.30 10.55 2.96
CA ALA A 18 13.98 11.17 3.04
C ALA A 18 12.90 10.12 2.71
N LEU A 19 11.96 9.94 3.64
CA LEU A 19 10.84 9.02 3.49
C LEU A 19 9.53 9.80 3.37
N THR A 20 8.65 9.32 2.50
CA THR A 20 7.27 9.79 2.38
C THR A 20 6.36 8.77 3.07
N TYR A 21 5.44 9.28 3.89
CA TYR A 21 4.53 8.46 4.67
C TYR A 21 3.09 8.75 4.29
N ILE A 22 2.27 7.71 4.37
CA ILE A 22 0.81 7.78 4.24
C ILE A 22 0.18 7.01 5.41
N PRO A 23 -1.06 7.31 5.81
CA PRO A 23 -1.74 6.58 6.86
C PRO A 23 -1.89 5.09 6.51
N LEU A 24 -1.60 4.21 7.47
CA LEU A 24 -1.96 2.79 7.40
C LEU A 24 -3.46 2.66 7.67
N LEU A 25 -4.21 2.13 6.70
CA LEU A 25 -5.63 1.85 6.87
C LEU A 25 -5.79 0.51 7.61
N ILE A 26 -6.69 0.46 8.58
CA ILE A 26 -6.96 -0.75 9.36
C ILE A 26 -8.32 -1.32 8.97
N ASN A 27 -8.32 -2.52 8.39
CA ASN A 27 -9.55 -3.26 8.12
C ASN A 27 -9.88 -4.15 9.33
N PRO A 28 -10.98 -3.92 10.05
CA PRO A 28 -11.32 -4.74 11.21
C PRO A 28 -11.73 -6.18 10.86
N ILE A 29 -12.08 -6.46 9.59
CA ILE A 29 -12.43 -7.81 9.13
C ILE A 29 -11.18 -8.59 8.69
N TYR A 30 -10.21 -7.91 8.06
CA TYR A 30 -8.96 -8.48 7.56
C TYR A 30 -7.75 -7.69 8.10
N PRO A 31 -7.43 -7.78 9.40
CA PRO A 31 -6.46 -6.91 10.04
C PRO A 31 -4.99 -7.22 9.71
N ASP A 32 -4.72 -8.35 9.06
CA ASP A 32 -3.36 -8.86 8.85
C ASP A 32 -2.65 -8.23 7.63
N PHE A 33 -3.37 -7.46 6.81
CA PHE A 33 -2.80 -6.80 5.64
C PHE A 33 -2.40 -5.35 5.91
N TYR A 34 -1.35 -4.91 5.21
CA TYR A 34 -0.95 -3.50 5.19
C TYR A 34 -1.73 -2.75 4.11
N TYR A 35 -2.85 -2.14 4.49
CA TYR A 35 -3.67 -1.35 3.57
C TYR A 35 -3.22 0.10 3.48
N LEU A 36 -3.29 0.65 2.26
CA LEU A 36 -3.18 2.06 1.97
C LEU A 36 -4.36 2.53 1.11
N GLY A 37 -4.62 3.83 1.13
CA GLY A 37 -5.58 4.47 0.25
C GLY A 37 -4.91 4.91 -1.05
N LEU A 38 -5.37 4.39 -2.18
CA LEU A 38 -4.90 4.79 -3.51
C LEU A 38 -5.89 5.77 -4.14
N GLU A 39 -5.48 7.04 -4.28
CA GLU A 39 -6.33 8.10 -4.81
C GLU A 39 -6.36 8.12 -6.36
N ALA A 40 -5.24 7.81 -6.99
CA ALA A 40 -5.09 7.92 -8.43
C ALA A 40 -3.94 7.06 -8.96
N VAL A 41 -4.09 6.61 -10.20
CA VAL A 41 -2.99 6.15 -11.03
C VAL A 41 -2.98 6.98 -12.30
N SER A 42 -1.78 7.32 -12.79
CA SER A 42 -1.60 8.04 -14.04
C SER A 42 -0.61 7.32 -14.94
N ILE A 43 -0.83 7.37 -16.25
CA ILE A 43 0.11 6.92 -17.27
C ILE A 43 0.55 8.15 -18.07
N GLY A 44 1.80 8.54 -17.90
CA GLY A 44 2.27 9.86 -18.36
C GLY A 44 1.43 10.97 -17.73
N ALA A 45 0.86 11.85 -18.54
CA ALA A 45 0.00 12.95 -18.09
C ALA A 45 -1.48 12.58 -17.93
N LYS A 46 -1.88 11.32 -18.20
CA LYS A 46 -3.28 10.89 -18.19
C LYS A 46 -3.62 10.19 -16.88
N ARG A 47 -4.49 10.81 -16.05
CA ARG A 47 -5.11 10.17 -14.89
C ARG A 47 -6.10 9.10 -15.35
N LEU A 48 -6.03 7.91 -14.74
CA LEU A 48 -6.93 6.80 -14.99
C LEU A 48 -8.18 6.91 -14.12
N THR A 49 -9.31 6.46 -14.66
CA THR A 49 -10.53 6.27 -13.86
C THR A 49 -10.39 4.97 -13.09
N LEU A 50 -10.47 5.05 -11.76
CA LEU A 50 -10.39 3.91 -10.87
C LEU A 50 -11.62 3.84 -9.96
N PRO A 51 -11.96 2.65 -9.43
CA PRO A 51 -12.97 2.51 -8.39
C PRO A 51 -12.63 3.38 -7.17
N SER A 52 -13.62 4.12 -6.65
CA SER A 52 -13.42 5.00 -5.48
C SER A 52 -13.11 4.25 -4.20
N ASN A 53 -13.48 2.96 -4.12
CA ASN A 53 -13.19 2.10 -2.98
C ASN A 53 -11.70 1.70 -2.89
N LEU A 54 -10.82 2.12 -3.80
CA LEU A 54 -9.37 1.96 -3.62
C LEU A 54 -8.78 2.95 -2.62
N LEU A 55 -9.43 4.09 -2.40
CA LEU A 55 -8.99 5.14 -1.48
C LEU A 55 -9.33 4.79 -0.02
N SER A 56 -10.46 4.13 0.21
CA SER A 56 -10.96 3.79 1.54
C SER A 56 -11.87 2.58 1.48
N PHE A 57 -12.12 1.97 2.64
CA PHE A 57 -13.10 0.89 2.75
C PHE A 57 -14.53 1.38 2.53
N ASP A 58 -15.36 0.58 1.88
CA ASP A 58 -16.80 0.78 1.80
C ASP A 58 -17.50 0.38 3.11
N SER A 59 -18.83 0.48 3.15
CA SER A 59 -19.65 0.11 4.31
C SER A 59 -19.55 -1.37 4.69
N GLN A 60 -19.19 -2.23 3.74
CA GLN A 60 -18.98 -3.67 3.91
C GLN A 60 -17.50 -4.01 4.21
N ARG A 61 -16.65 -2.99 4.34
CA ARG A 61 -15.20 -3.09 4.54
C ARG A 61 -14.43 -3.68 3.35
N ASN A 62 -14.98 -3.60 2.15
CA ASN A 62 -14.25 -3.91 0.93
C ASN A 62 -13.47 -2.69 0.45
N GLY A 63 -12.40 -2.94 -0.30
CA GLY A 63 -11.57 -1.89 -0.90
C GLY A 63 -10.23 -1.71 -0.20
N GLY A 64 -9.66 -0.50 -0.33
CA GLY A 64 -8.27 -0.22 -0.05
C GLY A 64 -7.33 -0.86 -1.09
N THR A 65 -6.04 -0.69 -0.87
CA THR A 65 -4.96 -1.32 -1.65
C THR A 65 -3.97 -1.95 -0.68
N ILE A 66 -3.53 -3.18 -0.94
CA ILE A 66 -2.57 -3.86 -0.07
C ILE A 66 -1.14 -3.75 -0.60
N ILE A 67 -0.17 -3.81 0.32
CA ILE A 67 1.22 -4.08 0.00
C ILE A 67 1.48 -5.57 0.25
N ASP A 68 1.92 -6.30 -0.78
CA ASP A 68 2.14 -7.73 -0.71
C ASP A 68 3.45 -8.14 -1.41
N SER A 69 4.41 -8.68 -0.65
CA SER A 69 5.65 -9.23 -1.19
C SER A 69 5.50 -10.67 -1.69
N GLY A 70 4.37 -11.33 -1.42
CA GLY A 70 4.06 -12.68 -1.87
C GLY A 70 3.56 -12.77 -3.30
N THR A 71 3.21 -11.63 -3.93
CA THR A 71 2.69 -11.56 -5.30
C THR A 71 3.67 -10.84 -6.22
N SER A 72 4.04 -11.48 -7.35
CA SER A 72 5.05 -10.93 -8.27
C SER A 72 4.58 -9.73 -9.10
N PHE A 73 3.29 -9.63 -9.38
CA PHE A 73 2.72 -8.58 -10.24
C PHE A 73 1.71 -7.73 -9.46
N THR A 74 1.67 -6.43 -9.75
CA THR A 74 0.60 -5.56 -9.25
C THR A 74 -0.71 -5.93 -9.93
N ASN A 75 -1.73 -6.24 -9.14
CA ASN A 75 -3.07 -6.52 -9.63
C ASN A 75 -3.99 -5.31 -9.42
N PHE A 76 -4.75 -4.96 -10.45
CA PHE A 76 -5.81 -3.97 -10.40
C PHE A 76 -7.17 -4.68 -10.53
N PRO A 77 -8.24 -4.16 -9.90
CA PRO A 77 -9.60 -4.67 -10.07
C PRO A 77 -10.14 -4.45 -11.50
#